data_AF-A0A929I695-F1
#
_entry.id   AF-A0A929I695-F1
#
_cell.length_a   1.000
_cell.length_b   1.000
_cell.length_c   1.000
_cell.angle_alpha   90.00
_cell.angle_beta   90.00
_cell.angle_gamma   90.00
#
_symmetry.space_group_name_H-M   'P 1'
#
loop_
_entity.id
_entity.type
_entity.pdbx_description
1 polymer ?
#
loop_
_entity_poly.entity_id
_entity_poly.type
_entity_poly.pdbx_seq_one_letter_code
_entity_poly.pdbx_strand_id
1 'polypeptide(L)'
;DYVIMNQSLQEVVHVEFALEEAFRVGKNVIIGFPNFAHISSRFQLFFKGQTPVTNSLPHLWYNTPNLHFSSISDFEKFVKEHKYKLLKNFFYSNNTVIRFRPNLRALNAIFIVTRGNSGRPLT
;
A
#
# COMPACT_ATOMS: atom_id res chain seq x y z
N ASP A 1 -1.78 -13.37 16.47
CA ASP A 1 -0.59 -12.49 16.37
C ASP A 1 -0.63 -11.68 15.10
N TYR A 2 -0.32 -10.38 15.19
CA TYR A 2 -0.35 -9.42 14.10
C TYR A 2 0.96 -8.63 14.05
N VAL A 3 1.45 -8.33 12.85
CA VAL A 3 2.50 -7.32 12.61
C VAL A 3 1.88 -6.12 11.91
N ILE A 4 2.28 -4.91 12.28
CA ILE A 4 1.76 -3.68 11.67
C ILE A 4 2.89 -3.02 10.87
N MET A 5 2.65 -2.83 9.57
CA MET A 5 3.50 -2.07 8.65
C MET A 5 2.72 -0.86 8.16
N ASN A 6 2.66 0.20 8.97
CA ASN A 6 1.97 1.43 8.61
C ASN A 6 2.94 2.41 7.99
N GLN A 7 2.71 2.78 6.73
CA GLN A 7 3.50 3.71 5.93
C GLN A 7 4.99 3.36 5.78
N SER A 8 5.41 2.16 6.19
CA SER A 8 6.79 1.71 6.15
C SER A 8 7.12 0.82 4.95
N LEU A 9 6.14 0.09 4.41
CA LEU A 9 6.39 -0.83 3.29
C LEU A 9 6.85 -0.12 2.01
N GLN A 10 6.46 1.14 1.82
CA GLN A 10 6.89 1.98 0.70
C GLN A 10 8.31 2.55 0.86
N GLU A 11 8.88 2.51 2.07
CA GLU A 11 10.22 3.02 2.40
C GLU A 11 11.29 1.93 2.30
N VAL A 12 10.89 0.65 2.25
CA VAL A 12 11.85 -0.46 2.14
C VAL A 12 12.29 -0.68 0.69
N VAL A 13 13.54 -1.10 0.50
CA VAL A 13 14.07 -1.42 -0.83
C VAL A 13 13.40 -2.67 -1.40
N HIS A 14 13.25 -3.72 -0.58
CA HIS A 14 12.72 -5.02 -0.98
C HIS A 14 11.40 -5.32 -0.28
N VAL A 15 10.28 -4.93 -0.91
CA VAL A 15 8.90 -5.06 -0.39
C VAL A 15 8.55 -6.51 -0.04
N GLU A 16 8.85 -7.45 -0.94
CA GLU A 16 8.54 -8.88 -0.74
C GLU A 16 9.31 -9.45 0.45
N PHE A 17 10.62 -9.23 0.51
CA PHE A 17 11.45 -9.68 1.62
C PHE A 17 10.97 -9.13 2.97
N ALA A 18 10.68 -7.84 3.05
CA ALA A 18 10.19 -7.22 4.29
C ALA A 18 8.85 -7.82 4.73
N LEU A 19 7.97 -8.15 3.79
CA LEU A 19 6.68 -8.77 4.09
C LEU A 19 6.82 -10.24 4.51
N GLU A 20 7.74 -10.99 3.90
CA GLU A 20 8.05 -12.36 4.35
C GLU A 20 8.64 -12.38 5.76
N GLU A 21 9.53 -11.44 6.10
CA GLU A 21 10.03 -11.29 7.46
C GLU A 21 8.91 -10.91 8.46
N ALA A 22 7.96 -10.08 8.04
CA ALA A 22 6.78 -9.80 8.84
C ALA A 22 5.93 -11.06 9.08
N PHE A 23 5.75 -11.91 8.06
CA PHE A 23 5.07 -13.20 8.22
C PHE A 23 5.84 -14.20 9.09
N ARG A 24 7.18 -14.12 9.13
CA ARG A 24 8.01 -14.94 10.02
C ARG A 24 7.75 -14.61 11.49
N VAL A 25 7.50 -13.34 11.81
CA VAL A 25 7.28 -12.87 13.19
C VAL A 25 5.80 -12.94 13.60
N GLY A 26 4.85 -12.82 12.67
CA GLY A 26 3.42 -12.89 12.98
C GLY A 26 2.56 -13.47 11.88
N LYS A 27 1.45 -14.10 12.27
CA LYS A 27 0.55 -14.81 11.35
C LYS A 27 -0.10 -13.89 10.31
N ASN A 28 -0.52 -12.70 10.73
CA ASN A 28 -1.21 -11.73 9.88
C ASN A 28 -0.44 -10.41 9.87
N VAL A 29 -0.38 -9.74 8.73
CA VAL A 29 0.25 -8.43 8.58
C VAL A 29 -0.81 -7.40 8.21
N ILE A 30 -0.81 -6.27 8.91
CA ILE A 30 -1.64 -5.10 8.62
C ILE A 30 -0.75 -4.09 7.90
N ILE A 31 -1.03 -3.82 6.64
CA ILE A 31 -0.28 -2.86 5.81
C ILE A 31 -1.14 -1.63 5.57
N GLY A 32 -0.63 -0.45 5.91
CA GLY A 32 -1.26 0.84 5.64
C GLY A 32 -0.40 1.69 4.71
N PHE A 33 -0.97 2.30 3.67
CA PHE A 33 -0.23 3.18 2.76
C PHE A 33 -1.13 4.24 2.09
N PRO A 34 -0.57 5.40 1.71
CA PRO A 34 -1.26 6.38 0.87
C PRO A 34 -1.47 5.84 -0.55
N ASN A 35 -2.65 6.10 -1.13
CA ASN A 35 -2.96 5.70 -2.49
C ASN A 35 -2.46 6.75 -3.51
N PHE A 36 -1.35 6.46 -4.18
CA PHE A 36 -0.77 7.38 -5.18
C PHE A 36 -1.69 7.64 -6.38
N ALA A 37 -2.64 6.73 -6.66
CA ALA A 37 -3.57 6.85 -7.79
C ALA A 37 -4.86 7.62 -7.46
N HIS A 38 -4.94 8.27 -6.30
CA HIS A 38 -6.06 9.15 -5.94
C HIS A 38 -6.29 10.23 -7.01
N ILE A 39 -7.55 10.65 -7.16
CA ILE A 39 -7.97 11.60 -8.19
C ILE A 39 -7.16 12.90 -8.17
N SER A 40 -6.84 13.44 -6.99
CA SER A 40 -6.00 14.65 -6.88
C SER A 40 -4.60 14.46 -7.45
N SER A 41 -4.00 13.28 -7.25
CA SER A 41 -2.69 12.92 -7.78
C SER A 41 -2.72 12.82 -9.29
N ARG A 42 -3.76 12.18 -9.84
CA ARG A 42 -3.99 12.11 -11.29
C ARG A 42 -4.15 13.49 -11.91
N PHE A 43 -4.92 14.38 -11.29
CA PHE A 43 -5.11 15.75 -11.76
C PHE A 43 -3.78 16.53 -11.76
N GLN A 44 -3.01 16.47 -10.68
CA GLN A 44 -1.72 17.18 -10.61
C GLN A 44 -0.75 16.67 -11.67
N LEU A 45 -0.62 15.35 -11.81
CA LEU A 45 0.26 14.78 -12.82
C LEU A 45 -0.19 15.13 -14.24
N PHE A 46 -1.48 15.02 -14.54
CA PHE A 46 -2.01 15.27 -15.89
C PHE A 46 -1.96 16.74 -16.29
N PHE A 47 -2.45 17.65 -15.42
CA PHE A 47 -2.57 19.07 -15.78
C PHE A 47 -1.32 19.90 -15.45
N LYS A 48 -0.54 19.52 -14.45
CA LYS A 48 0.67 20.26 -14.05
C LYS A 48 1.97 19.59 -14.51
N GLY A 49 1.95 18.29 -14.85
CA GLY A 49 3.16 17.55 -15.21
C GLY A 49 4.15 17.39 -14.05
N GLN A 50 3.67 17.43 -12.80
CA GLN A 50 4.51 17.42 -11.60
C GLN A 50 4.15 16.25 -10.68
N THR A 51 5.15 15.74 -9.94
CA THR A 51 4.93 14.75 -8.89
C THR A 51 3.92 15.29 -7.89
N PRO A 52 2.82 14.57 -7.62
CA PRO A 52 1.77 15.07 -6.77
C PRO A 52 2.21 15.27 -5.32
N VAL A 53 1.85 16.42 -4.75
CA VAL A 53 1.90 16.65 -3.30
C VAL A 53 0.47 16.67 -2.77
N THR A 54 0.19 15.83 -1.80
CA THR A 54 -1.17 15.70 -1.22
C THR A 54 -1.09 15.58 0.30
N ASN A 55 -2.22 15.68 0.99
CA ASN A 55 -2.25 15.50 2.45
C ASN A 55 -1.74 14.14 2.91
N SER A 56 -1.87 13.09 2.09
CA SER A 56 -1.36 11.75 2.39
C SER A 56 0.04 11.48 1.82
N LEU A 57 0.57 12.40 0.98
CA LEU A 57 1.92 12.39 0.41
C LEU A 57 2.49 13.81 0.49
N PRO A 58 2.86 14.29 1.69
CA PRO A 58 3.21 15.70 1.92
C PRO A 58 4.66 16.05 1.56
N HIS A 59 5.36 15.18 0.83
CA HIS A 59 6.78 15.32 0.49
C HIS A 59 6.97 15.66 -0.99
N LEU A 60 8.01 16.42 -1.29
CA LEU A 60 8.47 16.66 -2.66
C LEU A 60 9.25 15.45 -3.14
N TRP A 61 9.33 15.27 -4.46
CA TRP A 61 9.95 14.08 -5.06
C TRP A 61 11.44 13.91 -4.70
N TYR A 62 12.14 15.02 -4.40
CA TYR A 62 13.56 15.03 -4.04
C TYR A 62 13.82 14.90 -2.53
N ASN A 63 12.79 14.88 -1.69
CA ASN A 63 12.91 14.78 -0.22
C ASN A 63 11.89 13.85 0.43
N THR A 64 11.36 12.91 -0.35
CA THR A 64 10.43 11.87 0.11
C THR A 64 11.20 10.66 0.67
N PRO A 65 10.75 10.04 1.77
CA PRO A 65 11.30 8.76 2.23
C PRO A 65 10.78 7.56 1.41
N ASN A 66 9.68 7.74 0.67
CA ASN A 66 9.05 6.66 -0.08
C ASN A 66 9.85 6.31 -1.33
N LEU A 67 10.29 5.06 -1.43
CA LEU A 67 10.93 4.47 -2.60
C LEU A 67 9.90 3.95 -3.62
N HIS A 68 8.72 3.55 -3.14
CA HIS A 68 7.66 2.99 -3.96
C HIS A 68 6.41 3.87 -3.93
N PHE A 69 5.85 4.17 -5.10
CA PHE A 69 4.57 4.87 -5.24
C PHE A 69 3.49 3.88 -5.65
N SER A 70 2.77 3.36 -4.68
CA SER A 70 1.79 2.29 -4.89
C SER A 70 0.35 2.82 -4.96
N SER A 71 -0.45 2.23 -5.83
CA SER A 71 -1.91 2.35 -5.79
C SER A 71 -2.57 1.18 -5.06
N ILE A 72 -3.86 1.32 -4.76
CA ILE A 72 -4.67 0.21 -4.23
C ILE A 72 -4.63 -0.97 -5.20
N SER A 73 -4.76 -0.71 -6.50
CA SER A 73 -4.75 -1.75 -7.52
C SER A 73 -3.38 -2.42 -7.68
N ASP A 74 -2.28 -1.69 -7.49
CA ASP A 74 -0.94 -2.28 -7.51
C ASP A 74 -0.76 -3.27 -6.37
N PHE A 75 -1.21 -2.91 -5.16
CA PHE A 75 -1.11 -3.80 -4.01
C PHE A 75 -2.05 -5.01 -4.10
N GLU A 76 -3.27 -4.83 -4.62
CA GLU A 76 -4.17 -5.96 -4.90
C GLU A 76 -3.56 -6.94 -5.92
N LYS A 77 -2.90 -6.41 -6.96
CA LYS A 77 -2.16 -7.22 -7.94
C LYS A 77 -0.98 -7.93 -7.28
N PHE A 78 -0.18 -7.22 -6.50
CA PHE A 78 0.95 -7.78 -5.75
C PHE A 78 0.52 -8.95 -4.86
N VAL A 79 -0.54 -8.77 -4.06
CA VAL A 79 -1.11 -9.82 -3.20
C VAL A 79 -1.51 -11.06 -4.01
N LYS A 80 -2.13 -10.86 -5.18
CA LYS A 80 -2.55 -11.96 -6.07
C LYS A 80 -1.35 -12.70 -6.67
N GLU A 81 -0.35 -11.97 -7.17
CA GLU A 81 0.84 -12.54 -7.82
C GLU A 81 1.69 -13.37 -6.86
N HIS A 82 1.83 -12.91 -5.61
CA HIS A 82 2.57 -13.61 -4.55
C HIS A 82 1.72 -14.64 -3.81
N LYS A 83 0.49 -14.87 -4.27
CA LYS A 83 -0.46 -15.84 -3.70
C LYS A 83 -0.76 -15.61 -2.21
N TYR A 84 -0.61 -14.39 -1.71
CA TYR A 84 -1.00 -14.05 -0.36
C TYR A 84 -2.52 -14.08 -0.21
N LYS A 85 -2.99 -14.39 1.00
CA LYS A 85 -4.42 -14.40 1.29
C LYS A 85 -4.83 -13.05 1.88
N LEU A 86 -5.66 -12.33 1.13
CA LEU A 86 -6.32 -11.13 1.62
C LEU A 86 -7.42 -11.51 2.63
N LEU A 87 -7.31 -11.02 3.86
CA LEU A 87 -8.30 -11.25 4.91
C LEU A 87 -9.32 -10.12 4.97
N LYS A 88 -8.86 -8.87 4.93
CA LYS A 88 -9.70 -7.67 4.95
C LYS A 88 -9.00 -6.52 4.24
N ASN A 89 -9.78 -5.57 3.72
CA ASN A 89 -9.30 -4.28 3.26
C ASN A 89 -10.22 -3.16 3.77
N PHE A 90 -9.63 -1.99 3.95
CA PHE A 90 -10.33 -0.77 4.33
C PHE A 90 -9.74 0.40 3.53
N PHE A 91 -10.60 1.18 2.90
CA PHE A 91 -10.19 2.33 2.10
C PHE A 91 -10.85 3.57 2.67
N TYR A 92 -10.08 4.64 2.84
CA TYR A 92 -10.59 5.82 3.53
C TYR A 92 -9.94 7.12 3.04
N SER A 93 -10.66 8.21 3.26
CA SER A 93 -10.19 9.57 3.10
C SER A 93 -10.61 10.34 4.34
N ASN A 94 -9.63 10.84 5.10
CA ASN A 94 -9.87 11.43 6.43
C ASN A 94 -10.63 10.44 7.33
N ASN A 95 -11.80 10.83 7.88
CA ASN A 95 -12.63 9.96 8.72
C ASN A 95 -13.76 9.24 7.94
N THR A 96 -13.71 9.24 6.61
CA THR A 96 -14.77 8.67 5.76
C THR A 96 -14.30 7.41 5.06
N VAL A 97 -15.06 6.32 5.21
CA VAL A 97 -14.83 5.06 4.49
C VAL A 97 -15.31 5.18 3.05
N ILE A 98 -14.46 4.78 2.10
CA ILE A 98 -14.72 4.85 0.67
C ILE A 98 -14.98 3.45 0.13
N ARG A 99 -16.19 3.20 -0.37
CA ARG A 99 -16.58 1.89 -0.94
C ARG A 99 -16.63 1.89 -2.47
N PHE A 100 -17.01 3.01 -3.07
CA PHE A 100 -17.14 3.13 -4.53
C PHE A 100 -15.83 3.63 -5.16
N ARG A 101 -15.32 2.91 -6.16
CA ARG A 101 -14.08 3.23 -6.90
C ARG A 101 -12.93 3.67 -5.96
N PRO A 102 -12.54 2.82 -4.99
CA PRO A 102 -11.59 3.22 -3.95
C PRO A 102 -10.23 3.63 -4.52
N ASN A 103 -9.74 2.95 -5.56
CA ASN A 103 -8.47 3.32 -6.21
C ASN A 103 -8.47 4.76 -6.77
N LEU A 104 -9.65 5.32 -7.07
CA LEU A 104 -9.79 6.71 -7.53
C LEU A 104 -10.07 7.69 -6.38
N ARG A 105 -10.83 7.28 -5.36
CA ARG A 105 -11.45 8.17 -4.36
C ARG A 105 -10.87 8.10 -2.96
N ALA A 106 -10.16 7.02 -2.61
CA ALA A 106 -9.55 6.86 -1.30
C ALA A 106 -8.15 7.48 -1.28
N LEU A 107 -7.83 8.24 -0.23
CA LEU A 107 -6.50 8.79 0.02
C LEU A 107 -5.55 7.75 0.60
N ASN A 108 -6.07 6.81 1.38
CA ASN A 108 -5.31 5.78 2.07
C ASN A 108 -5.99 4.41 1.95
N ALA A 109 -5.18 3.37 2.10
CA ALA A 109 -5.60 1.99 2.13
C ALA A 109 -4.99 1.25 3.31
N ILE A 110 -5.76 0.33 3.87
CA ILE A 110 -5.31 -0.66 4.86
C ILE A 110 -5.67 -2.05 4.33
N PHE A 111 -4.71 -2.96 4.37
CA PHE A 111 -4.89 -4.35 4.01
C PHE A 111 -4.47 -5.22 5.18
N ILE A 112 -5.24 -6.29 5.42
CA ILE A 112 -4.84 -7.37 6.33
C ILE A 112 -4.60 -8.59 5.47
N VAL A 113 -3.36 -9.06 5.46
CA VAL A 113 -2.92 -10.20 4.65
C VAL A 113 -2.32 -11.27 5.54
N THR A 114 -2.39 -12.52 5.08
CA THR A 114 -1.67 -13.65 5.67
C THR A 114 -0.94 -14.39 4.56
N ARG A 115 0.10 -15.14 4.93
CA ARG A 115 0.81 -16.02 4.00
C ARG A 115 -0.17 -16.96 3.30
N GLY A 116 0.02 -17.14 2.00
CA GLY A 116 -0.74 -18.10 1.19
C GLY A 116 -0.35 -19.54 1.48
N ASN A 117 -1.21 -20.49 1.07
CA ASN A 117 -0.94 -21.93 1.22
C ASN A 117 0.13 -22.48 0.25
N SER A 118 0.82 -21.64 -0.52
CA SER A 118 1.96 -22.08 -1.32
C SER A 118 3.18 -22.25 -0.40
N GLY A 119 3.33 -23.46 0.12
CA GLY A 119 4.53 -23.87 0.83
C GLY A 119 5.77 -23.73 -0.06
N ARG A 120 6.61 -22.75 0.25
CA ARG A 120 8.08 -22.85 0.30
C ARG A 120 8.61 -21.53 0.89
N PRO A 121 9.56 -21.57 1.83
CA PRO A 121 10.41 -20.41 2.06
C PRO A 121 11.19 -20.13 0.78
N LEU A 122 11.29 -18.86 0.39
CA LEU A 122 12.34 -18.42 -0.52
C LEU A 122 13.65 -18.57 0.25
N THR A 123 14.34 -19.69 0.02
CA THR A 123 15.75 -19.90 0.38
C THR A 123 16.64 -19.30 -0.68
#